data_AF-A0A851HAZ2-F1
#
_entry.id   AF-A0A851HAZ2-F1
#
_cell.length_a   1.000
_cell.length_b   1.000
_cell.length_c   1.000
_cell.angle_alpha   90.00
_cell.angle_beta   90.00
_cell.angle_gamma   90.00
#
_symmetry.space_group_name_H-M   'P 1'
#
loop_
_entity.id
_entity.type
_entity.pdbx_description
1 polymer ?
#
loop_
_entity_poly.entity_id
_entity_poly.type
_entity_poly.pdbx_seq_one_letter_code
_entity_poly.pdbx_strand_id
1 'polypeptide(L)' 'VHSRLAHKLAPQLPVVLKESPLPLAQMHQMMQWHRYRTNDPGIEWLRRVILESAQEMS' A
#
# COMPACT_ATOMS: atom_id res chain seq x y z
N VAL A 1 -4.31 -2.79 -3.53
CA VAL A 1 -3.06 -2.03 -3.82
C VAL A 1 -2.18 -2.71 -4.85
N HIS A 2 -1.67 -3.94 -4.64
CA HIS A 2 -0.75 -4.59 -5.59
C HIS A 2 -1.30 -4.74 -7.02
N SER A 3 -2.53 -5.24 -7.20
CA SER A 3 -3.13 -5.32 -8.53
C SER A 3 -3.26 -3.94 -9.18
N ARG A 4 -3.72 -2.93 -8.44
CA ARG A 4 -3.85 -1.55 -8.96
C ARG A 4 -2.50 -0.96 -9.40
N LEU A 5 -1.47 -1.11 -8.58
CA LEU A 5 -0.12 -0.64 -8.90
C LEU A 5 0.44 -1.38 -10.12
N ALA A 6 0.26 -2.70 -10.18
CA ALA A 6 0.66 -3.53 -11.30
C ALA A 6 0.01 -3.06 -12.60
N HIS A 7 -1.29 -2.79 -12.62
CA HIS A 7 -1.99 -2.25 -13.78
C HIS A 7 -1.52 -0.84 -14.18
N LYS A 8 -1.20 0.02 -13.22
CA LYS A 8 -0.72 1.39 -13.49
C LYS A 8 0.71 1.42 -14.06
N LEU A 9 1.56 0.50 -13.61
CA LEU A 9 2.99 0.47 -13.98
C LEU A 9 3.31 -0.48 -15.13
N ALA A 10 2.49 -1.51 -15.39
CA ALA A 10 2.73 -2.44 -16.49
C ALA A 10 2.91 -1.76 -17.86
N PRO A 11 2.19 -0.67 -18.22
CA PRO A 11 2.44 0.05 -19.47
C PRO A 11 3.80 0.77 -19.53
N GLN A 12 4.43 1.01 -18.39
CA GLN A 12 5.66 1.80 -18.25
C GLN A 12 6.92 0.92 -18.07
N LEU A 13 6.73 -0.40 -17.96
CA LEU A 13 7.79 -1.36 -17.63
C LEU A 13 7.74 -2.53 -18.62
N PRO A 14 8.87 -3.20 -18.92
CA PRO A 14 8.90 -4.38 -19.80
C PRO A 14 8.42 -5.65 -19.05
N VAL A 15 7.22 -5.61 -18.48
CA VAL A 15 6.63 -6.71 -17.70
C VAL A 15 5.23 -7.05 -18.20
N VAL A 16 4.79 -8.29 -17.98
CA VAL A 16 3.45 -8.76 -18.34
C VAL A 16 2.73 -9.23 -17.09
N LEU A 17 1.46 -8.84 -16.93
CA LEU A 17 0.61 -9.31 -15.85
C LEU A 17 -0.01 -10.67 -16.21
N LYS A 18 -0.01 -11.59 -15.25
CA LYS A 18 -0.61 -12.93 -15.36
C LYS A 18 -1.47 -13.20 -14.15
N GLU A 19 -2.55 -13.95 -14.35
CA GLU A 19 -3.37 -14.47 -13.26
C GLU A 19 -2.56 -15.43 -12.39
N SER A 20 -2.86 -15.43 -11.09
CA SER A 20 -2.21 -16.35 -10.16
C SER A 20 -2.66 -17.79 -10.45
N PRO A 21 -1.75 -18.76 -10.53
CA PRO A 21 -2.11 -20.17 -10.76
C PRO A 21 -2.78 -20.82 -9.54
N LEU A 22 -2.78 -20.15 -8.39
CA LEU A 22 -3.39 -20.59 -7.15
C LEU A 22 -4.24 -19.46 -6.55
N PRO A 23 -5.34 -19.76 -5.84
CA PRO A 23 -6.12 -18.76 -5.14
C PRO A 23 -5.24 -18.02 -4.12
N LEU A 24 -5.20 -16.69 -4.21
CA LEU A 24 -4.54 -15.84 -3.25
C LEU A 24 -5.59 -15.14 -2.40
N ALA A 25 -5.41 -15.16 -1.07
CA ALA A 25 -6.24 -14.38 -0.17
C ALA A 25 -6.02 -12.88 -0.42
N GLN A 26 -7.06 -12.08 -0.18
CA GLN A 26 -6.92 -10.63 -0.22
C GLN A 26 -5.90 -10.18 0.83
N MET A 27 -4.88 -9.46 0.38
CA MET A 27 -3.87 -8.94 1.28
C MET A 27 -4.36 -7.65 1.95
N HIS A 28 -4.38 -7.65 3.28
CA HIS A 28 -4.69 -6.48 4.10
C HIS A 28 -3.40 -5.75 4.48
N GLN A 29 -3.19 -4.55 3.94
CA GLN A 29 -2.08 -3.70 4.35
C GLN A 29 -2.45 -2.97 5.64
N MET A 30 -1.55 -3.02 6.62
CA MET A 30 -1.75 -2.34 7.90
C MET A 30 -0.53 -1.51 8.23
N MET A 31 -0.80 -0.37 8.87
CA MET A 31 0.22 0.48 9.45
C MET A 31 0.35 0.12 10.93
N GLN A 32 1.57 -0.16 11.36
CA GLN A 32 1.85 -0.60 12.72
C GLN A 32 2.83 0.37 13.37
N TRP A 33 2.62 0.65 14.66
CA TRP A 33 3.50 1.45 15.50
C TRP A 33 3.44 0.93 16.93
N HIS A 34 4.47 1.27 17.71
CA HIS A 34 4.50 0.89 19.11
C HIS A 34 3.46 1.68 19.92
N ARG A 35 2.69 1.01 20.78
CA ARG A 35 1.59 1.65 21.55
C ARG A 35 2.01 2.90 22.33
N TYR A 36 3.21 2.90 22.91
CA TYR A 36 3.78 4.03 23.67
C TYR A 36 4.12 5.26 22.81
N ARG A 37 4.01 5.16 21.49
CA ARG A 37 4.28 6.25 20.55
C ARG A 37 3.03 6.68 19.78
N THR A 38 1.85 6.34 20.30
CA THR A 38 0.58 6.71 19.67
C THR A 38 0.40 8.22 19.60
N ASN A 39 0.83 8.93 20.66
CA ASN A 39 0.75 10.40 20.77
C ASN A 39 2.08 11.08 20.41
N ASP A 40 2.99 10.37 19.73
CA ASP A 40 4.21 10.97 19.23
C ASP A 40 3.86 11.83 18.01
N PRO A 41 4.12 13.16 18.03
CA PRO A 41 3.69 14.05 16.95
C PRO A 41 4.33 13.69 15.59
N GLY A 42 5.55 13.14 15.60
CA GLY A 42 6.23 12.69 14.39
C GLY A 42 5.56 11.45 13.79
N ILE A 43 5.18 10.48 14.63
CA ILE A 43 4.39 9.32 14.18
C ILE A 43 3.02 9.76 13.71
N GLU A 44 2.30 10.61 14.44
CA GLU A 44 1.00 11.14 14.00
C GLU A 44 1.08 11.79 12.61
N TRP A 45 2.06 12.66 12.41
CA TRP A 45 2.31 13.27 11.12
C TRP A 45 2.58 12.25 10.02
N LEU A 46 3.50 11.30 10.25
CA LEU A 46 3.87 10.30 9.25
C LEU A 46 2.69 9.40 8.88
N ARG A 47 1.90 8.96 9.88
CA ARG A 47 0.70 8.16 9.64
C ARG A 47 -0.28 8.90 8.73
N ARG A 48 -0.47 10.20 8.97
CA ARG A 48 -1.33 11.04 8.12
C ARG A 48 -0.79 11.15 6.69
N VAL A 49 0.50 11.44 6.51
CA VAL A 49 1.13 11.53 5.17
C VAL A 49 0.95 10.23 4.38
N ILE A 50 1.15 9.07 5.02
CA ILE A 50 0.99 7.78 4.34
C ILE A 50 -0.48 7.55 3.95
N LEU A 51 -1.44 7.91 4.80
CA LEU A 51 -2.86 7.77 4.49
C LEU A 51 -3.30 8.70 3.35
N GLU A 52 -2.87 9.97 3.37
CA GLU A 52 -3.12 10.93 2.30
C GLU A 52 -2.54 10.42 0.96
N SER A 53 -1.28 9.98 0.95
CA SER A 53 -0.63 9.43 -0.25
C SER A 53 -1.33 8.16 -0.76
N ALA A 54 -1.81 7.29 0.13
CA ALA A 54 -2.53 6.08 -0.26
C ALA A 54 -3.87 6.40 -0.94
N GLN A 55 -4.54 7.49 -0.54
CA GLN A 55 -5.77 7.97 -1.18
C GLN A 55 -5.51 8.50 -2.58
N GLU A 56 -4.44 9.28 -2.79
CA GLU A 56 -4.06 9.78 -4.12
C GLU A 56 -3.71 8.65 -5.12
N MET A 57 -3.29 7.50 -4.61
CA MET A 57 -3.00 6.33 -5.41
C MET A 57 -4.22 5.45 -5.71
N SER A 58 -5.40 5.75 -5.16
CA SER A 58 -6.64 4.95 -5.23
C SER A 58 -7.39 5.17 -6.54
#